data_AF-A0A7Z0LVA2-F1
#
_entry.id   AF-A0A7Z0LVA2-F1
#
_cell.length_a   1.000
_cell.length_b   1.000
_cell.length_c   1.000
_cell.angle_alpha   90.00
_cell.angle_beta   90.00
_cell.angle_gamma   90.00
#
_symmetry.space_group_name_H-M   'P 1'
#
loop_
_entity.id
_entity.type
_entity.pdbx_description
1 polymer ?
#
loop_
_entity_poly.entity_id
_entity_poly.type
_entity_poly.pdbx_seq_one_letter_code
_entity_poly.pdbx_strand_id
1 'polypeptide(L)'
;MARSSIISHPLSRRQVLKGGAALGLGSAAAMGLTPAWASPWGRTNVYAQGVEEGPEISLAIRRESIPIDGQEAHPITINGTSPGPLIRLKEGQDAVLRVTNLLDESTSIHWHGL
;
A
#
# COMPACT_ATOMS: atom_id res chain seq x y z
N MET A 1 -38.19 57.15 -15.30
CA MET A 1 -38.30 56.31 -14.09
C MET A 1 -37.83 54.91 -14.44
N ALA A 2 -36.59 54.55 -14.09
CA ALA A 2 -36.06 53.20 -14.30
C ALA A 2 -36.00 52.47 -12.96
N ARG A 3 -36.75 51.37 -12.81
CA ARG A 3 -36.62 50.46 -11.66
C ARG A 3 -35.81 49.25 -12.12
N SER A 4 -34.56 49.18 -11.68
CA SER A 4 -33.72 47.99 -11.82
C SER A 4 -34.22 46.92 -10.85
N SER A 5 -34.65 45.78 -11.37
CA SER A 5 -34.96 44.59 -10.57
C SER A 5 -33.68 43.78 -10.40
N ILE A 6 -33.18 43.68 -9.17
CA ILE A 6 -32.08 42.77 -8.82
C ILE A 6 -32.68 41.36 -8.80
N ILE A 7 -32.41 40.56 -9.82
CA ILE A 7 -32.71 39.12 -9.79
C ILE A 7 -31.62 38.44 -8.95
N SER A 8 -31.89 38.25 -7.66
CA SER A 8 -31.13 37.30 -6.86
C SER A 8 -31.49 35.90 -7.33
N HIS A 9 -30.52 35.16 -7.86
CA HIS A 9 -30.65 33.72 -8.06
C HIS A 9 -30.10 33.03 -6.81
N PRO A 10 -30.92 32.73 -5.78
CA PRO A 10 -30.47 31.86 -4.71
C PRO A 10 -30.13 30.51 -5.33
N LEU A 11 -29.00 29.93 -4.89
CA LEU A 11 -28.51 28.62 -5.36
C LEU A 11 -29.67 27.62 -5.47
N SER A 12 -29.84 27.03 -6.64
CA SER A 12 -30.88 26.03 -6.85
C SER A 12 -30.59 24.76 -6.05
N ARG A 13 -31.64 24.00 -5.66
CA ARG A 13 -31.51 22.69 -5.02
C ARG A 13 -30.54 21.77 -5.76
N ARG A 14 -30.53 21.83 -7.10
CA ARG A 14 -29.63 21.04 -7.96
C ARG A 14 -28.16 21.47 -7.78
N GLN A 15 -27.90 22.76 -7.65
CA GLN A 15 -26.55 23.27 -7.39
C GLN A 15 -26.07 22.87 -5.99
N VAL A 16 -26.96 22.92 -4.99
CA VAL A 16 -26.65 22.44 -3.62
C VAL A 16 -26.33 20.94 -3.62
N LEU A 17 -27.14 20.11 -4.28
CA LEU A 17 -26.91 18.66 -4.36
C LEU A 17 -25.62 18.32 -5.11
N LYS A 18 -25.34 19.02 -6.22
CA LYS A 18 -24.09 18.83 -6.98
C LYS A 18 -22.87 19.26 -6.17
N GLY A 19 -22.94 20.41 -5.50
CA GLY A 19 -21.87 20.91 -4.65
C GLY A 19 -21.59 19.97 -3.48
N GLY A 20 -22.65 19.54 -2.77
CA GLY A 20 -22.53 18.60 -1.66
C GLY A 20 -21.97 17.24 -2.08
N ALA A 21 -22.42 16.68 -3.21
CA ALA A 21 -21.89 15.42 -3.73
C ALA A 21 -20.42 15.54 -4.16
N ALA A 22 -20.05 16.62 -4.86
CA ALA A 22 -18.68 16.85 -5.28
C ALA A 22 -17.74 17.05 -4.08
N LEU A 23 -18.17 17.80 -3.07
CA LEU A 23 -17.42 17.96 -1.82
C LEU A 23 -17.30 16.64 -1.06
N GLY A 24 -18.38 15.88 -0.91
CA GLY A 24 -18.36 14.60 -0.20
C GLY A 24 -17.44 13.56 -0.86
N LEU A 25 -17.56 13.37 -2.18
CA LEU A 25 -16.70 12.45 -2.92
C LEU A 25 -15.24 12.94 -2.96
N GLY A 26 -15.03 14.25 -3.13
CA GLY A 26 -13.70 14.86 -3.13
C GLY A 26 -12.99 14.73 -1.78
N SER A 27 -13.70 14.97 -0.68
CA SER A 27 -13.17 14.79 0.67
C SER A 27 -12.87 13.32 0.99
N ALA A 28 -13.75 12.39 0.62
CA ALA A 28 -13.50 10.96 0.81
C ALA A 28 -12.24 10.49 0.04
N ALA A 29 -12.08 10.93 -1.21
CA ALA A 29 -10.89 10.65 -2.01
C ALA A 29 -9.62 11.27 -1.40
N ALA A 30 -9.68 12.53 -0.95
CA ALA A 30 -8.55 13.20 -0.29
C ALA A 30 -8.13 12.51 1.03
N MET A 31 -9.08 11.89 1.74
CA MET A 31 -8.84 11.11 2.94
C MET A 31 -8.46 9.64 2.68
N GLY A 32 -8.35 9.23 1.41
CA GLY A 32 -8.02 7.84 1.06
C GLY A 32 -9.08 6.81 1.43
N LEU A 33 -10.32 7.24 1.69
CA LEU A 33 -11.43 6.35 2.00
C LEU A 33 -11.87 5.64 0.72
N THR A 34 -11.56 4.35 0.62
CA THR A 34 -12.02 3.49 -0.48
C THR A 34 -13.15 2.60 0.00
N PRO A 35 -14.18 2.34 -0.82
CA PRO A 35 -15.23 1.42 -0.43
C PRO A 35 -14.66 0.00 -0.25
N ALA A 36 -15.26 -0.77 0.67
CA ALA A 36 -14.76 -2.11 1.02
C ALA A 36 -14.63 -3.07 -0.18
N TRP A 37 -15.46 -2.92 -1.21
CA TRP A 37 -15.39 -3.70 -2.46
C TRP A 37 -14.28 -3.26 -3.42
N ALA A 38 -13.75 -2.04 -3.26
CA ALA A 38 -12.60 -1.55 -4.00
C ALA A 38 -11.27 -1.90 -3.31
N SER A 39 -11.32 -2.54 -2.14
CA SER A 39 -10.16 -3.25 -1.60
C SER A 39 -10.04 -4.58 -2.35
N PRO A 40 -8.99 -4.79 -3.17
CA PRO A 40 -8.84 -6.05 -3.87
C PRO A 40 -8.73 -7.18 -2.86
N TRP A 41 -9.62 -8.17 -2.93
CA TRP A 41 -9.39 -9.46 -2.27
C TRP A 41 -8.07 -10.02 -2.79
N GLY A 42 -7.08 -10.19 -1.91
CA GLY A 42 -5.71 -10.57 -2.27
C GLY A 42 -4.66 -9.45 -2.17
N ARG A 43 -5.07 -8.19 -1.95
CA ARG A 43 -4.24 -7.23 -1.19
C ARG A 43 -4.51 -7.41 0.30
N THR A 44 -4.54 -8.65 0.77
CA THR A 44 -4.14 -8.88 2.14
C THR A 44 -2.73 -8.33 2.28
N ASN A 45 -2.43 -7.85 3.47
CA ASN A 45 -1.14 -7.32 3.88
C ASN A 45 -0.04 -8.43 3.89
N VAL A 46 0.01 -9.30 2.86
CA VAL A 46 0.95 -10.44 2.73
C VAL A 46 2.39 -9.94 2.81
N TYR A 47 2.61 -8.69 2.40
CA TYR A 47 3.87 -7.97 2.49
C TYR A 47 3.67 -6.68 3.28
N ALA A 48 3.39 -6.82 4.58
CA ALA A 48 3.11 -5.68 5.47
C ALA A 48 4.23 -4.63 5.54
N GLN A 49 5.45 -4.98 5.14
CA GLN A 49 6.62 -4.10 5.13
C GLN A 49 7.03 -3.58 3.74
N GLY A 50 6.20 -3.78 2.71
CA GLY A 50 6.34 -3.07 1.42
C GLY A 50 6.94 -3.88 0.26
N VAL A 51 7.31 -3.15 -0.79
CA VAL A 51 7.93 -3.64 -2.02
C VAL A 51 9.37 -3.15 -2.06
N GLU A 52 10.32 -4.06 -2.25
CA GLU A 52 11.71 -3.72 -2.53
C GLU A 52 11.89 -3.56 -4.05
N GLU A 53 12.32 -2.39 -4.49
CA GLU A 53 12.48 -2.06 -5.91
C GLU A 53 13.76 -1.27 -6.19
N GLY A 54 14.28 -1.39 -7.41
CA GLY A 54 15.49 -0.68 -7.85
C GLY A 54 16.67 -1.60 -8.20
N PRO A 55 17.80 -1.01 -8.66
CA PRO A 55 18.97 -1.77 -9.09
C PRO A 55 19.78 -2.35 -7.93
N GLU A 56 19.64 -1.84 -6.71
CA GLU A 56 20.33 -2.36 -5.53
C GLU A 56 19.31 -2.57 -4.41
N ILE A 57 19.23 -3.81 -3.92
CA ILE A 57 18.29 -4.22 -2.87
C ILE A 57 19.06 -4.92 -1.76
N SER A 58 18.74 -4.57 -0.52
CA SER A 58 19.34 -5.21 0.67
C SER A 58 18.31 -6.07 1.39
N LEU A 59 18.67 -7.32 1.66
CA LEU A 59 17.82 -8.32 2.29
C LEU A 59 18.50 -8.80 3.57
N ALA A 60 17.79 -8.72 4.69
CA ALA A 60 18.23 -9.25 5.97
C ALA A 60 17.38 -10.47 6.35
N ILE A 61 18.02 -11.63 6.52
CA ILE A 61 17.37 -12.86 6.97
C ILE A 61 17.52 -12.98 8.47
N ARG A 62 16.41 -13.04 9.21
CA ARG A 62 16.40 -13.04 10.69
C ARG A 62 15.30 -13.94 11.23
N ARG A 63 15.41 -14.31 12.51
CA ARG A 63 14.31 -14.87 13.29
C ARG A 63 13.62 -13.73 14.03
N GLU A 64 12.30 -13.62 13.93
CA GLU A 64 11.52 -12.57 14.58
C GLU A 64 10.36 -13.16 15.38
N SER A 65 9.92 -12.44 16.42
CA SER A 65 8.70 -12.76 17.18
C SER A 65 7.53 -12.02 16.54
N ILE A 66 6.55 -12.76 16.03
CA ILE A 66 5.36 -12.21 15.36
C ILE A 66 4.12 -12.88 15.96
N PRO A 67 3.09 -12.13 16.39
CA PRO A 67 1.84 -12.71 16.83
C PRO A 67 1.04 -13.28 15.65
N ILE A 68 0.72 -14.57 15.70
CA ILE A 68 -0.13 -15.27 14.72
C ILE A 68 -1.30 -15.88 15.47
N ASP A 69 -2.52 -15.46 15.13
CA ASP A 69 -3.76 -15.91 15.80
C ASP A 69 -3.71 -15.76 17.34
N GLY A 70 -3.11 -14.67 17.81
CA GLY A 70 -2.95 -14.38 19.24
C GLY A 70 -1.87 -15.20 19.95
N GLN A 71 -1.09 -16.01 19.23
CA GLN A 71 0.05 -16.77 19.75
C GLN A 71 1.37 -16.19 19.23
N GLU A 72 2.39 -16.10 20.08
CA GLU A 72 3.73 -15.69 19.65
C GLU A 72 4.39 -16.79 18.80
N ALA A 73 4.66 -16.48 17.54
CA ALA A 73 5.39 -17.34 16.62
C ALA A 73 6.79 -16.78 16.35
N HIS A 74 7.73 -17.67 16.01
CA HIS A 74 9.14 -17.31 15.77
C HIS A 74 9.60 -17.66 14.33
N PRO A 75 8.93 -17.14 13.28
CA PRO A 75 9.29 -17.44 11.90
C PRO A 75 10.65 -16.87 11.53
N ILE A 76 11.23 -17.46 10.48
CA ILE A 76 12.28 -16.79 9.70
C ILE A 76 11.60 -15.74 8.81
N THR A 77 12.18 -14.55 8.78
CA THR A 77 11.72 -13.41 8.01
C THR A 77 12.83 -12.91 7.09
N ILE A 78 12.41 -12.22 6.02
CA ILE A 78 13.27 -11.38 5.20
C ILE A 78 12.72 -9.95 5.35
N ASN A 79 13.58 -9.00 5.73
CA ASN A 79 13.20 -7.61 6.00
C ASN A 79 11.96 -7.48 6.91
N GLY A 80 11.89 -8.31 7.96
CA GLY A 80 10.82 -8.26 8.96
C GLY A 80 9.46 -8.82 8.52
N THR A 81 9.39 -9.50 7.36
CA THR A 81 8.17 -10.17 6.90
C THR A 81 8.40 -11.65 6.65
N SER A 82 7.34 -12.45 6.86
CA SER A 82 7.28 -13.85 6.46
C SER A 82 6.14 -14.02 5.46
N PRO A 83 6.38 -14.53 4.24
CA PRO A 83 7.61 -15.21 3.77
C PRO A 83 8.80 -14.31 3.38
N GLY A 84 8.64 -12.99 3.36
CA GLY A 84 9.65 -12.01 2.90
C GLY A 84 8.98 -10.91 2.07
N PRO A 85 9.64 -9.81 1.66
CA PRO A 85 8.99 -8.73 0.92
C PRO A 85 8.74 -9.12 -0.55
N LEU A 86 7.86 -8.37 -1.22
CA LEU A 86 7.77 -8.44 -2.69
C LEU A 86 8.98 -7.73 -3.31
N ILE A 87 9.77 -8.44 -4.10
CA ILE A 87 10.87 -7.86 -4.85
C ILE A 87 10.41 -7.56 -6.28
N ARG A 88 10.56 -6.31 -6.72
CA ARG A 88 10.20 -5.87 -8.08
C ARG A 88 11.46 -5.49 -8.86
N LEU A 89 11.77 -6.31 -9.85
CA LEU A 89 12.85 -6.10 -10.81
C LEU A 89 12.29 -5.72 -12.19
N LYS A 90 13.15 -5.14 -13.03
CA LYS A 90 12.81 -4.75 -14.40
C LYS A 90 13.65 -5.54 -15.39
N GLU A 91 13.02 -6.09 -16.42
CA GLU A 91 13.72 -6.80 -17.49
C GLU A 91 14.72 -5.88 -18.22
N GLY A 92 15.89 -6.44 -18.55
CA GLY A 92 16.98 -5.71 -19.20
C GLY A 92 17.76 -4.76 -18.28
N GLN A 93 17.47 -4.74 -16.98
CA GLN A 93 18.21 -3.97 -15.98
C GLN A 93 19.01 -4.92 -15.09
N ASP A 94 20.28 -4.60 -14.86
CA ASP A 94 21.10 -5.30 -13.87
C ASP A 94 20.62 -4.97 -12.44
N ALA A 95 20.54 -5.99 -11.61
CA ALA A 95 20.15 -5.88 -10.20
C ALA A 95 21.17 -6.56 -9.28
N VAL A 96 21.49 -5.90 -8.17
CA VAL A 96 22.39 -6.39 -7.12
C VAL A 96 21.58 -6.59 -5.85
N LEU A 97 21.48 -7.85 -5.41
CA LEU A 97 20.80 -8.21 -4.17
C LEU A 97 21.85 -8.55 -3.10
N ARG A 98 21.95 -7.69 -2.09
CA ARG A 98 22.86 -7.85 -0.95
C ARG A 98 22.13 -8.59 0.15
N VAL A 99 22.55 -9.83 0.41
CA VAL A 99 21.90 -10.68 1.41
C VAL A 99 22.76 -10.77 2.65
N THR A 100 22.20 -10.42 3.80
CA THR A 100 22.82 -10.57 5.11
C THR A 100 22.08 -11.64 5.90
N ASN A 101 22.76 -12.75 6.17
CA ASN A 101 22.25 -13.78 7.07
C ASN A 101 22.56 -13.40 8.52
N LEU A 102 21.52 -13.20 9.33
CA LEU A 102 21.62 -12.87 10.76
C LEU A 102 21.02 -13.98 11.64
N LEU A 103 20.85 -15.18 11.07
CA LEU A 103 20.54 -16.39 11.81
C LEU A 103 21.81 -16.98 12.43
N ASP A 104 21.65 -17.84 13.43
CA ASP A 104 22.76 -18.61 14.01
C ASP A 104 23.12 -19.82 13.13
N GLU A 105 22.26 -20.17 12.19
CA GLU A 105 22.44 -21.22 11.19
C GLU A 105 22.82 -20.69 9.80
N SER A 106 23.55 -21.50 9.02
CA SER A 106 23.78 -21.23 7.59
C SER A 106 22.48 -21.35 6.80
N THR A 107 22.31 -20.50 5.78
CA THR A 107 21.11 -20.46 4.93
C THR A 107 21.44 -20.07 3.49
N SER A 108 20.45 -20.16 2.61
CA SER A 108 20.56 -19.78 1.20
C SER A 108 19.25 -19.15 0.69
N ILE A 109 19.36 -18.30 -0.33
CA ILE A 109 18.21 -17.80 -1.09
C ILE A 109 18.27 -18.42 -2.49
N HIS A 110 17.15 -19.01 -2.91
CA HIS A 110 16.95 -19.51 -4.27
C HIS A 110 15.84 -18.70 -4.95
N TRP A 111 16.15 -18.17 -6.13
CA TRP A 111 15.19 -17.46 -6.97
C TRP A 111 14.45 -18.46 -7.85
N HIS A 112 13.31 -18.95 -7.38
CA HIS A 112 12.52 -19.89 -8.16
C HIS A 112 11.97 -19.19 -9.42
N GLY A 113 12.36 -19.65 -10.60
CA GLY A 113 11.85 -19.17 -11.88
C GLY A 113 12.57 -17.97 -12.48
N LEU A 114 13.66 -17.50 -11.85
CA LEU A 114 14.68 -16.66 -12.49
C LEU A 114 15.85 -17.52 -12.97
#